data_AF-A0A2A9CRY4-F1
#
_entry.id   AF-A0A2A9CRY4-F1
#
_cell.length_a   1.000
_cell.length_b   1.000
_cell.length_c   1.000
_cell.angle_alpha   90.00
_cell.angle_beta   90.00
_cell.angle_gamma   90.00
#
_symmetry.space_group_name_H-M   'P 1'
#
loop_
_entity.id
_entity.type
_entity.pdbx_description
1 polymer ?
#
loop_
_entity_poly.entity_id
_entity_poly.type
_entity_poly.pdbx_seq_one_letter_code
_entity_poly.pdbx_strand_id
1 'polypeptide(L)'
;MTDDELCPITDLPTRTCGCAQHHRPEATVVSLTALERLAGRPLPEYRMTYRDPRWKVTHPEPTSCDHRKDSLCGDCEKLLEDLLHDLPALVEQLGVAARKDVRFAPHGHRKGDQQHPEESPIPWSPAASRALDELLTVVRDEKLRDPARRGMVLQQLSRLAAKAHRILERPEDIDYVGPCPTCTADLWVIRGELVTCKTCDYRASWVEHHQNALEARGDQLMTIHEIVTTLKAAGEPITRKRIEYLQDHHGLPREKRVVPHWQGQTVVTSEVWLYRLADVREYEALHRPNRVLQDTSKEGGYHVG
;
A
#
# COMPACT_ATOMS: atom_id res chain seq x y z
N MET A 1 24.35 -30.34 14.96
CA MET A 1 25.22 -29.35 14.29
C MET A 1 25.03 -28.06 15.03
N THR A 2 26.00 -27.75 15.88
CA THR A 2 26.08 -26.57 16.74
C THR A 2 27.09 -25.64 16.09
N ASP A 3 26.60 -24.58 15.44
CA ASP A 3 27.16 -23.23 15.46
C ASP A 3 26.34 -22.32 14.52
N ASP A 4 25.97 -21.15 15.05
CA ASP A 4 25.30 -20.04 14.37
C ASP A 4 26.27 -19.36 13.38
N GLU A 5 26.67 -20.05 12.31
CA GLU A 5 27.43 -19.40 11.24
C GLU A 5 26.57 -18.29 10.61
N LEU A 6 27.12 -17.08 10.54
CA LEU A 6 26.50 -15.94 9.88
C LEU A 6 26.62 -16.11 8.36
N CYS A 7 25.53 -15.84 7.66
CA CYS A 7 25.47 -15.92 6.21
C CYS A 7 26.32 -14.79 5.59
N PRO A 8 27.33 -15.09 4.74
CA PRO A 8 28.23 -14.07 4.20
C PRO A 8 27.56 -13.07 3.23
N ILE A 9 26.29 -13.30 2.88
CA ILE A 9 25.48 -12.42 2.02
C ILE A 9 24.67 -11.42 2.84
N THR A 10 24.27 -11.80 4.06
CA THR A 10 23.26 -11.04 4.84
C THR A 10 23.70 -10.76 6.27
N ASP A 11 24.81 -11.34 6.72
CA ASP A 11 25.34 -11.33 8.09
C ASP A 11 24.34 -11.80 9.16
N LEU A 12 23.26 -12.47 8.76
CA LEU A 12 22.27 -13.09 9.65
C LEU A 12 22.62 -14.56 9.89
N PRO A 13 22.22 -15.17 11.04
CA PRO A 13 22.37 -16.60 11.25
C PRO A 13 21.80 -17.40 10.07
N THR A 14 22.56 -18.35 9.55
CA THR A 14 22.23 -19.14 8.34
C THR A 14 20.83 -19.77 8.38
N ARG A 15 20.34 -20.17 9.56
CA ARG A 15 18.98 -20.69 9.78
C ARG A 15 17.85 -19.70 9.54
N THR A 16 18.13 -18.40 9.60
CA THR A 16 17.13 -17.31 9.50
C THR A 16 17.39 -16.34 8.36
N CYS A 17 18.50 -16.50 7.64
CA CYS A 17 18.95 -15.49 6.69
C CYS A 17 18.12 -15.43 5.39
N GLY A 18 17.33 -16.46 5.09
CA GLY A 18 16.39 -16.49 3.96
C GLY A 18 17.03 -16.40 2.56
N CYS A 19 18.35 -16.40 2.44
CA CYS A 19 19.04 -16.31 1.15
C CYS A 19 18.97 -17.64 0.40
N ALA A 20 19.02 -17.61 -0.94
CA ALA A 20 18.86 -18.79 -1.78
C ALA A 20 19.85 -19.93 -1.50
N GLN A 21 21.04 -19.64 -0.93
CA GLN A 21 22.03 -20.65 -0.55
C GLN A 21 21.66 -21.42 0.73
N HIS A 22 20.97 -20.79 1.68
CA HIS A 22 20.66 -21.39 2.98
C HIS A 22 19.17 -21.62 3.21
N HIS A 23 18.31 -21.13 2.31
CA HIS A 23 16.88 -21.36 2.35
C HIS A 23 16.57 -22.84 2.10
N ARG A 24 16.47 -23.62 3.17
CA ARG A 24 15.77 -24.90 3.14
C ARG A 24 14.27 -24.60 3.24
N PRO A 25 13.44 -25.09 2.31
CA PRO A 25 11.99 -24.97 2.42
C PRO A 25 11.55 -25.83 3.61
N GLU A 26 11.54 -25.26 4.80
CA GLU A 26 10.80 -25.85 5.91
C GLU A 26 9.32 -25.64 5.65
N ALA A 27 8.54 -26.72 5.80
CA ALA A 27 7.10 -26.67 5.67
C ALA A 27 6.58 -25.57 6.58
N THR A 28 5.92 -24.57 5.99
CA THR A 28 5.37 -23.47 6.77
C THR A 28 4.15 -24.02 7.49
N VAL A 29 4.36 -24.53 8.70
CA VAL A 29 3.27 -24.97 9.56
C VAL A 29 2.53 -23.69 10.00
N VAL A 30 1.47 -23.37 9.29
CA VAL A 30 0.56 -22.30 9.69
C VAL A 30 -0.14 -22.79 10.95
N SER A 31 0.28 -22.27 12.11
CA SER A 31 -0.35 -22.60 13.39
C SER A 31 -1.85 -22.33 13.34
N LEU A 32 -2.66 -23.13 14.04
CA LEU A 32 -4.12 -22.94 14.18
C LEU A 32 -4.45 -21.50 14.58
N THR A 33 -3.66 -20.90 15.47
CA THR A 33 -3.79 -19.52 15.92
C THR A 33 -3.60 -18.48 14.81
N ALA A 34 -2.76 -18.77 13.80
CA ALA A 34 -2.59 -17.90 12.63
C ALA A 34 -3.80 -17.99 11.69
N LEU A 35 -4.43 -19.17 11.58
CA LEU A 35 -5.67 -19.35 10.82
C LEU A 35 -6.86 -18.69 11.52
N GLU A 36 -6.99 -18.81 12.84
CA GLU A 36 -8.05 -18.14 13.62
C GLU A 36 -7.92 -16.62 13.56
N ARG A 37 -6.69 -16.07 13.54
CA ARG A 37 -6.46 -14.64 13.32
C ARG A 37 -6.89 -14.18 11.93
N LEU A 38 -6.62 -14.97 10.89
CA LEU A 38 -7.05 -14.66 9.53
C LEU A 38 -8.57 -14.76 9.36
N ALA A 39 -9.22 -15.68 10.08
CA ALA A 39 -10.66 -15.88 9.99
C ALA A 39 -11.48 -14.85 10.80
N GLY A 40 -10.84 -14.04 11.65
CA GLY A 40 -11.51 -13.04 12.50
C GLY A 40 -12.47 -13.63 13.55
N ARG A 41 -12.47 -14.95 13.71
CA ARG A 41 -13.28 -15.70 14.68
C ARG A 41 -12.58 -17.01 15.03
N PRO A 42 -12.81 -17.55 16.25
CA PRO A 42 -12.35 -18.90 16.55
C PRO A 42 -12.95 -19.87 15.53
N LEU A 43 -12.10 -20.71 14.95
CA LEU A 43 -12.57 -21.78 14.09
C LEU A 43 -13.39 -22.75 14.97
N PRO A 44 -14.50 -23.31 14.47
CA PRO A 44 -15.32 -24.23 15.27
C PRO A 44 -14.44 -25.37 15.79
N GLU A 45 -14.61 -25.75 17.06
CA GLU A 45 -13.91 -26.91 17.64
C GLU A 45 -14.07 -28.08 16.68
N TYR A 46 -12.97 -28.52 16.06
CA TYR A 46 -12.93 -29.71 15.23
C TYR A 46 -13.25 -30.92 16.14
N ARG A 47 -14.53 -31.21 16.35
CA ARG A 47 -14.95 -32.55 16.74
C ARG A 47 -14.81 -33.38 15.49
N MET A 48 -13.86 -34.33 15.51
CA MET A 48 -13.77 -35.37 14.48
C MET A 48 -15.17 -35.94 14.24
N THR A 49 -15.76 -35.61 13.10
CA THR A 49 -17.04 -36.19 12.69
C THR A 49 -16.82 -37.69 12.47
N TYR A 50 -17.79 -38.50 12.93
CA TYR A 50 -17.73 -39.94 12.74
C TYR A 50 -17.52 -40.27 11.26
N ARG A 51 -16.53 -41.12 11.00
CA ARG A 51 -16.04 -41.55 9.69
C ARG A 51 -17.18 -41.97 8.76
N ASP A 52 -17.13 -41.54 7.49
CA ASP A 52 -17.84 -42.25 6.43
C ASP A 52 -17.28 -43.70 6.39
N PRO A 53 -18.13 -44.73 6.58
CA PRO A 53 -17.69 -46.12 6.65
C PRO A 53 -17.03 -46.64 5.35
N ARG A 54 -17.07 -45.87 4.26
CA ARG A 54 -16.37 -46.21 3.00
C ARG A 54 -14.87 -45.89 3.04
N TRP A 55 -14.39 -45.13 4.02
CA TRP A 55 -12.98 -44.75 4.13
C TRP A 55 -12.15 -45.82 4.84
N LYS A 56 -11.57 -46.74 4.05
CA LYS A 56 -10.66 -47.79 4.52
C LYS A 56 -9.20 -47.32 4.46
N VAL A 57 -8.76 -46.58 5.46
CA VAL A 57 -7.32 -46.34 5.71
C VAL A 57 -7.00 -46.80 7.12
N THR A 58 -6.02 -47.68 7.28
CA THR A 58 -5.91 -48.56 8.46
C THR A 58 -5.29 -47.90 9.69
N HIS A 59 -4.57 -46.77 9.58
CA HIS A 59 -4.09 -46.00 10.74
C HIS A 59 -3.88 -44.53 10.33
N PRO A 60 -4.21 -43.53 11.17
CA PRO A 60 -3.76 -42.17 10.96
C PRO A 60 -2.29 -42.10 11.39
N GLU A 61 -1.37 -42.35 10.47
CA GLU A 61 -0.04 -41.78 10.63
C GLU A 61 -0.19 -40.26 10.59
N PRO A 62 0.50 -39.49 11.45
CA PRO A 62 0.52 -38.04 11.34
C PRO A 62 0.92 -37.68 9.91
N THR A 63 0.01 -37.08 9.16
CA THR A 63 0.27 -36.59 7.81
C THR A 63 1.24 -35.43 7.91
N SER A 64 2.54 -35.73 7.93
CA SER A 64 3.54 -34.75 7.53
C SER A 64 3.25 -34.43 6.07
N CYS A 65 2.95 -33.18 5.76
CA CYS A 65 2.83 -32.75 4.37
C CYS A 65 4.21 -32.93 3.71
N ASP A 66 4.38 -34.01 2.97
CA ASP A 66 5.48 -34.15 2.04
C ASP A 66 5.14 -33.24 0.87
N HIS A 67 5.61 -31.99 0.91
CA HIS A 67 5.56 -31.08 -0.23
C HIS A 67 6.41 -31.65 -1.38
N ARG A 68 5.99 -32.77 -1.98
CA ARG A 68 6.41 -33.16 -3.31
C ARG A 68 5.93 -32.04 -4.23
N LYS A 69 6.82 -31.66 -5.14
CA LYS A 69 6.78 -30.44 -5.95
C LYS A 69 5.44 -30.19 -6.68
N ASP A 70 4.60 -31.21 -6.81
CA ASP A 70 3.41 -31.23 -7.66
C ASP A 70 2.09 -31.60 -6.92
N SER A 71 2.09 -31.79 -5.59
CA SER A 71 0.89 -32.21 -4.84
C SER A 71 0.62 -31.32 -3.61
N LEU A 72 -0.59 -30.78 -3.50
CA LEU A 72 -1.10 -30.14 -2.29
C LEU A 72 -1.76 -31.21 -1.41
N CYS A 73 -1.63 -31.13 -0.08
CA CYS A 73 -2.47 -31.94 0.80
C CYS A 73 -3.92 -31.40 0.79
N GLY A 74 -4.89 -32.24 1.19
CA GLY A 74 -6.31 -31.86 1.18
C GLY A 74 -6.63 -30.57 1.97
N ASP A 75 -5.92 -30.30 3.06
CA ASP A 75 -6.10 -29.07 3.84
C ASP A 75 -5.52 -27.84 3.12
N CYS A 76 -4.36 -27.98 2.46
CA CYS A 76 -3.79 -26.92 1.63
C CYS A 76 -4.63 -26.67 0.37
N GLU A 77 -5.20 -27.72 -0.21
CA GLU A 77 -6.14 -27.63 -1.33
C GLU A 77 -7.42 -26.91 -0.89
N LYS A 78 -7.95 -27.23 0.29
CA LYS A 78 -9.14 -26.55 0.84
C LYS A 78 -8.88 -25.08 1.18
N LEU A 79 -7.77 -24.76 1.84
CA LEU A 79 -7.38 -23.37 2.11
C LEU A 79 -7.18 -22.58 0.80
N LEU A 80 -6.59 -23.22 -0.20
CA LEU A 80 -6.44 -22.62 -1.51
C LEU A 80 -7.79 -22.39 -2.18
N GLU A 81 -8.68 -23.38 -2.13
CA GLU A 81 -10.03 -23.28 -2.68
C GLU A 81 -10.78 -22.11 -2.04
N ASP A 82 -10.69 -21.96 -0.71
CA ASP A 82 -11.32 -20.86 0.03
C ASP A 82 -10.70 -19.50 -0.36
N LEU A 83 -9.37 -19.40 -0.45
CA LEU A 83 -8.70 -18.18 -0.93
C LEU A 83 -9.05 -17.82 -2.38
N LEU A 84 -9.19 -18.82 -3.26
CA LEU A 84 -9.63 -18.63 -4.64
C LEU A 84 -11.12 -18.27 -4.72
N HIS A 85 -11.93 -18.78 -3.79
CA HIS A 85 -13.35 -18.45 -3.64
C HIS A 85 -13.55 -16.99 -3.20
N ASP A 86 -12.68 -16.50 -2.32
CA ASP A 86 -12.73 -15.11 -1.82
C ASP A 86 -12.09 -14.10 -2.78
N LEU A 87 -11.24 -14.56 -3.69
CA LEU A 87 -10.50 -13.71 -4.64
C LEU A 87 -11.38 -12.74 -5.45
N PRO A 88 -12.55 -13.14 -5.99
CA PRO A 88 -13.44 -12.23 -6.72
C PRO A 88 -13.96 -11.09 -5.84
N ALA A 89 -14.39 -11.38 -4.61
CA ALA A 89 -14.86 -10.37 -3.67
C ALA A 89 -13.72 -9.41 -3.27
N LEU A 90 -12.52 -9.95 -3.06
CA LEU A 90 -11.32 -9.17 -2.77
C LEU A 90 -10.95 -8.25 -3.95
N VAL A 91 -10.96 -8.76 -5.18
CA VAL A 91 -10.74 -7.98 -6.41
C VAL A 91 -11.81 -6.89 -6.56
N GLU A 92 -13.06 -7.18 -6.22
CA GLU A 92 -14.14 -6.20 -6.24
C GLU A 92 -13.91 -5.07 -5.22
N GLN A 93 -13.57 -5.41 -3.97
CA GLN A 93 -13.29 -4.45 -2.90
C GLN A 93 -12.06 -3.59 -3.21
N LEU A 94 -10.98 -4.21 -3.68
CA LEU A 94 -9.81 -3.49 -4.17
C LEU A 94 -10.12 -2.64 -5.41
N GLY A 95 -11.01 -3.12 -6.28
CA GLY A 95 -11.51 -2.38 -7.43
C GLY A 95 -12.33 -1.15 -7.04
N VAL A 96 -13.12 -1.23 -5.97
CA VAL A 96 -13.78 -0.07 -5.35
C VAL A 96 -12.72 0.92 -4.85
N ALA A 97 -11.70 0.46 -4.13
CA ALA A 97 -10.62 1.31 -3.65
C ALA A 97 -9.85 2.00 -4.80
N ALA A 98 -9.60 1.29 -5.89
CA ALA A 98 -8.95 1.84 -7.09
C ALA A 98 -9.86 2.84 -7.84
N ARG A 99 -11.17 2.58 -7.96
CA ARG A 99 -12.12 3.55 -8.53
C ARG A 99 -12.21 4.82 -7.68
N LYS A 100 -12.19 4.68 -6.35
CA LYS A 100 -12.06 5.80 -5.42
C LYS A 100 -10.76 6.55 -5.66
N ASP A 101 -9.65 5.85 -5.87
CA ASP A 101 -8.35 6.47 -6.17
C ASP A 101 -8.40 7.34 -7.41
N VAL A 102 -8.91 6.82 -8.53
CA VAL A 102 -9.08 7.61 -9.77
C VAL A 102 -10.00 8.83 -9.57
N ARG A 103 -11.04 8.70 -8.74
CA ARG A 103 -12.04 9.77 -8.53
C ARG A 103 -11.58 10.83 -7.52
N PHE A 104 -10.81 10.44 -6.51
CA PHE A 104 -10.37 11.32 -5.42
C PHE A 104 -8.96 11.86 -5.60
N ALA A 105 -8.08 11.18 -6.34
CA ALA A 105 -6.76 11.70 -6.68
C ALA A 105 -6.80 13.14 -7.25
N PRO A 106 -7.79 13.54 -8.09
CA PRO A 106 -7.88 14.91 -8.60
C PRO A 106 -8.36 15.96 -7.60
N HIS A 107 -9.10 15.60 -6.55
CA HIS A 107 -9.92 16.55 -5.77
C HIS A 107 -9.76 16.47 -4.24
N GLY A 108 -9.14 15.42 -3.70
CA GLY A 108 -9.12 15.11 -2.27
C GLY A 108 -10.50 14.74 -1.70
N HIS A 109 -10.54 14.28 -0.45
CA HIS A 109 -11.79 13.90 0.24
C HIS A 109 -12.84 15.00 0.13
N ARG A 110 -13.93 14.74 -0.59
CA ARG A 110 -15.13 15.59 -0.59
C ARG A 110 -16.18 14.95 0.31
N LYS A 111 -17.00 15.80 0.93
CA LYS A 111 -18.15 15.50 1.80
C LYS A 111 -19.24 14.58 1.19
N GLY A 112 -19.01 14.02 0.00
CA GLY A 112 -19.91 13.12 -0.73
C GLY A 112 -19.55 11.64 -0.61
N ASP A 113 -18.57 11.24 0.22
CA ASP A 113 -18.16 9.84 0.43
C ASP A 113 -19.32 8.88 0.79
N GLN A 114 -20.44 9.42 1.29
CA GLN A 114 -21.65 8.67 1.64
C GLN A 114 -22.71 8.60 0.52
N GLN A 115 -22.51 9.27 -0.61
CA GLN A 115 -23.53 9.35 -1.68
C GLN A 115 -23.56 8.10 -2.58
N HIS A 116 -22.51 7.28 -2.55
CA HIS A 116 -22.45 5.99 -3.26
C HIS A 116 -22.46 4.84 -2.23
N PRO A 117 -23.63 4.26 -1.92
CA PRO A 117 -23.74 3.18 -0.95
C PRO A 117 -22.95 1.94 -1.37
N GLU A 118 -22.73 1.70 -2.67
CA GLU A 118 -21.87 0.63 -3.18
C GLU A 118 -20.36 0.83 -2.89
N GLU A 119 -19.94 2.02 -2.47
CA GLU A 119 -18.52 2.34 -2.21
C GLU A 119 -18.22 2.66 -0.74
N SER A 120 -19.23 2.90 0.09
CA SER A 120 -19.10 2.95 1.56
C SER A 120 -19.23 1.51 2.10
N PRO A 121 -18.31 1.00 2.95
CA PRO A 121 -17.46 1.75 3.89
C PRO A 121 -15.94 1.76 3.57
N ILE A 122 -15.49 1.26 2.42
CA ILE A 122 -14.06 1.00 2.19
C ILE A 122 -13.26 2.32 2.16
N PRO A 123 -12.35 2.57 3.11
CA PRO A 123 -11.54 3.79 3.12
C PRO A 123 -10.59 3.82 1.92
N TRP A 124 -10.36 5.01 1.37
CA TRP A 124 -9.40 5.18 0.28
C TRP A 124 -7.98 4.84 0.75
N SER A 125 -7.26 4.02 -0.03
CA SER A 125 -5.89 3.60 0.27
C SER A 125 -5.11 3.37 -1.03
N PRO A 126 -4.07 4.16 -1.33
CA PRO A 126 -3.17 3.93 -2.48
C PRO A 126 -2.49 2.56 -2.44
N ALA A 127 -2.31 1.99 -1.25
CA ALA A 127 -1.79 0.64 -1.08
C ALA A 127 -2.76 -0.42 -1.64
N ALA A 128 -4.07 -0.18 -1.57
CA ALA A 128 -5.09 -1.06 -2.13
C ALA A 128 -5.01 -1.10 -3.66
N SER A 129 -4.87 0.07 -4.33
CA SER A 129 -4.67 0.14 -5.78
C SER A 129 -3.43 -0.65 -6.22
N ARG A 130 -2.30 -0.48 -5.52
CA ARG A 130 -1.06 -1.26 -5.81
C ARG A 130 -1.25 -2.76 -5.57
N ALA A 131 -1.92 -3.14 -4.49
CA ALA A 131 -2.20 -4.53 -4.19
C ALA A 131 -3.10 -5.18 -5.26
N LEU A 132 -4.06 -4.43 -5.81
CA LEU A 132 -4.88 -4.87 -6.93
C LEU A 132 -4.04 -5.13 -8.18
N ASP A 133 -3.18 -4.18 -8.56
CA ASP A 133 -2.34 -4.31 -9.75
C ASP A 133 -1.38 -5.50 -9.64
N GLU A 134 -0.76 -5.69 -8.48
CA GLU A 134 0.08 -6.85 -8.19
C GLU A 134 -0.73 -8.16 -8.31
N LEU A 135 -1.93 -8.21 -7.73
CA LEU A 135 -2.79 -9.40 -7.78
C LEU A 135 -3.27 -9.70 -9.19
N LEU A 136 -3.72 -8.69 -9.95
CA LEU A 136 -4.14 -8.84 -11.34
C LEU A 136 -2.97 -9.26 -12.25
N THR A 137 -1.76 -8.79 -11.98
CA THR A 137 -0.56 -9.21 -12.72
C THR A 137 -0.32 -10.71 -12.56
N VAL A 138 -0.44 -11.23 -11.34
CA VAL A 138 -0.28 -12.66 -11.05
C VAL A 138 -1.43 -13.48 -11.65
N VAL A 139 -2.68 -13.02 -11.51
CA VAL A 139 -3.86 -13.70 -12.08
C VAL A 139 -3.85 -13.75 -13.60
N ARG A 140 -3.26 -12.75 -14.26
CA ARG A 140 -3.12 -12.68 -15.72
C ARG A 140 -1.90 -13.41 -16.26
N ASP A 141 -0.95 -13.83 -15.42
CA ASP A 141 0.24 -14.53 -15.88
C ASP A 141 -0.15 -15.90 -16.47
N GLU A 142 0.07 -16.09 -17.78
CA GLU A 142 -0.23 -17.34 -18.50
C GLU A 142 0.46 -18.56 -17.87
N LYS A 143 1.53 -18.35 -17.09
CA LYS A 143 2.21 -19.40 -16.32
C LYS A 143 1.34 -20.07 -15.26
N LEU A 144 0.18 -19.52 -14.92
CA LEU A 144 -0.86 -20.23 -14.14
C LEU A 144 -1.27 -21.57 -14.77
N ARG A 145 -1.16 -21.67 -16.11
CA ARG A 145 -1.48 -22.88 -16.85
C ARG A 145 -0.39 -23.95 -16.74
N ASP A 146 0.85 -23.58 -16.40
CA ASP A 146 1.99 -24.49 -16.23
C ASP A 146 1.91 -25.22 -14.87
N PRO A 147 1.64 -26.54 -14.84
CA PRO A 147 1.55 -27.31 -13.60
C PRO A 147 2.78 -27.18 -12.71
N ALA A 148 3.98 -27.09 -13.30
CA ALA A 148 5.24 -27.01 -12.56
C ALA A 148 5.44 -25.69 -11.82
N ARG A 149 4.65 -24.66 -12.15
CA ARG A 149 4.72 -23.32 -11.53
C ARG A 149 3.52 -22.99 -10.65
N ARG A 150 2.49 -23.84 -10.63
CA ARG A 150 1.27 -23.61 -9.85
C ARG A 150 1.58 -23.35 -8.38
N GLY A 151 2.37 -24.19 -7.72
CA GLY A 151 2.69 -24.02 -6.29
C GLY A 151 3.29 -22.64 -5.95
N MET A 152 4.21 -22.14 -6.78
CA MET A 152 4.82 -20.81 -6.60
C MET A 152 3.80 -19.69 -6.83
N VAL A 153 2.96 -19.81 -7.86
CA VAL A 153 1.94 -18.79 -8.15
C VAL A 153 0.90 -18.74 -7.03
N LEU A 154 0.50 -19.89 -6.49
CA LEU A 154 -0.42 -19.96 -5.36
C LEU A 154 0.15 -19.33 -4.10
N GLN A 155 1.45 -19.53 -3.83
CA GLN A 155 2.13 -18.86 -2.74
C GLN A 155 2.16 -17.33 -2.93
N GLN A 156 2.37 -16.86 -4.17
CA GLN A 156 2.30 -15.44 -4.51
C GLN A 156 0.89 -14.87 -4.32
N LEU A 157 -0.14 -15.56 -4.81
CA LEU A 157 -1.54 -15.16 -4.64
C LEU A 157 -1.93 -15.11 -3.16
N SER A 158 -1.58 -16.12 -2.36
CA SER A 158 -1.83 -16.13 -0.92
C SER A 158 -1.16 -14.95 -0.22
N ARG A 159 0.10 -14.65 -0.56
CA ARG A 159 0.82 -13.48 0.00
C ARG A 159 0.15 -12.15 -0.38
N LEU A 160 -0.31 -12.04 -1.62
CA LEU A 160 -0.99 -10.83 -2.12
C LEU A 160 -2.39 -10.67 -1.53
N ALA A 161 -3.14 -11.76 -1.39
CA ALA A 161 -4.43 -11.77 -0.70
C ALA A 161 -4.26 -11.34 0.77
N ALA A 162 -3.31 -11.93 1.49
CA ALA A 162 -3.00 -11.51 2.86
C ALA A 162 -2.56 -10.04 2.96
N LYS A 163 -1.82 -9.53 1.96
CA LYS A 163 -1.47 -8.10 1.86
C LYS A 163 -2.72 -7.24 1.67
N ALA A 164 -3.64 -7.64 0.81
CA ALA A 164 -4.89 -6.94 0.55
C ALA A 164 -5.83 -6.94 1.77
N HIS A 165 -6.02 -8.08 2.45
CA HIS A 165 -6.80 -8.15 3.68
C HIS A 165 -6.28 -7.19 4.75
N ARG A 166 -4.95 -7.13 4.97
CA ARG A 166 -4.35 -6.16 5.90
C ARG A 166 -4.63 -4.70 5.53
N ILE A 167 -4.81 -4.40 4.24
CA ILE A 167 -5.13 -3.05 3.78
C ILE A 167 -6.60 -2.73 4.00
N LEU A 168 -7.49 -3.72 3.83
CA LEU A 168 -8.95 -3.56 3.91
C LEU A 168 -9.49 -3.66 5.34
N GLU A 169 -9.02 -4.61 6.13
CA GLU A 169 -9.41 -4.86 7.53
C GLU A 169 -8.68 -3.96 8.52
N ARG A 170 -8.24 -2.80 8.03
CA ARG A 170 -7.41 -1.87 8.79
C ARG A 170 -8.20 -1.34 10.00
N PRO A 171 -7.62 -1.39 11.22
CA PRO A 171 -8.20 -0.75 12.39
C PRO A 171 -8.45 0.75 12.13
N GLU A 172 -9.63 1.26 12.49
CA GLU A 172 -10.06 2.65 12.23
C GLU A 172 -9.14 3.72 12.86
N ASP A 173 -8.34 3.32 13.84
CA ASP A 173 -7.44 4.17 14.62
C ASP A 173 -6.04 4.31 14.03
N ILE A 174 -5.67 3.50 13.02
CA ILE A 174 -4.34 3.56 12.38
C ILE A 174 -4.45 4.37 11.09
N ASP A 175 -3.61 5.40 10.88
CA ASP A 175 -3.50 6.20 9.66
C ASP A 175 -2.16 5.97 8.92
N TYR A 176 -2.19 5.97 7.58
CA TYR A 176 -0.99 5.75 6.76
C TYR A 176 -0.41 7.12 6.49
N VAL A 177 0.86 7.28 6.85
CA VAL A 177 1.48 8.61 6.91
C VAL A 177 2.41 8.86 5.74
N GLY A 178 2.70 7.81 4.96
CA GLY A 178 3.66 7.84 3.86
C GLY A 178 4.88 6.97 4.14
N PRO A 179 5.90 7.04 3.27
CA PRO A 179 7.15 6.34 3.48
C PRO A 179 8.05 7.09 4.49
N CYS A 180 8.90 6.34 5.18
CA CYS A 180 9.92 6.89 6.06
C CYS A 180 10.89 7.77 5.27
N PRO A 181 11.18 9.01 5.71
CA PRO A 181 12.12 9.88 5.00
C PRO A 181 13.56 9.36 5.06
N THR A 182 13.88 8.48 6.02
CA THR A 182 15.22 7.91 6.20
C THR A 182 15.42 6.62 5.40
N CYS A 183 14.50 5.66 5.53
CA CYS A 183 14.69 4.31 4.97
C CYS A 183 13.59 3.86 4.00
N THR A 184 12.70 4.78 3.59
CA THR A 184 11.58 4.59 2.64
C THR A 184 10.53 3.53 2.99
N ALA A 185 10.66 2.84 4.12
CA ALA A 185 9.67 1.88 4.60
C ALA A 185 8.31 2.54 4.85
N ASP A 186 7.22 1.87 4.49
CA ASP A 186 5.85 2.36 4.72
C ASP A 186 5.58 2.57 6.22
N LEU A 187 5.12 3.77 6.59
CA LEU A 187 4.82 4.15 7.96
C LEU A 187 3.32 4.20 8.25
N TRP A 188 2.98 3.74 9.43
CA TRP A 188 1.62 3.62 9.94
C TRP A 188 1.63 4.10 11.38
N VAL A 189 0.67 4.95 11.76
CA VAL A 189 0.62 5.53 13.11
C VAL A 189 -0.80 5.44 13.66
N ILE A 190 -0.93 5.23 14.96
CA ILE A 190 -2.22 5.36 15.64
C ILE A 190 -2.50 6.86 15.81
N ARG A 191 -3.74 7.31 15.59
CA ARG A 191 -4.12 8.73 15.72
C ARG A 191 -3.72 9.29 17.09
N GLY A 192 -2.94 10.38 17.06
CA GLY A 192 -2.45 11.06 18.26
C GLY A 192 -1.10 10.55 18.78
N GLU A 193 -0.53 9.49 18.20
CA GLU A 193 0.81 9.01 18.54
C GLU A 193 1.90 9.62 17.64
N LEU A 194 3.16 9.43 18.05
CA LEU A 194 4.32 9.77 17.24
C LEU A 194 4.45 8.80 16.05
N VAL A 195 4.84 9.34 14.90
CA VAL A 195 5.18 8.52 13.74
C VAL A 195 6.50 7.82 14.01
N THR A 196 6.48 6.49 14.15
CA THR A 196 7.68 5.68 14.37
C THR A 196 7.94 4.71 13.23
N CYS A 197 9.16 4.66 12.72
CA CYS A 197 9.58 3.62 11.80
C CYS A 197 9.92 2.34 12.56
N LYS A 198 9.49 1.18 12.03
CA LYS A 198 9.86 -0.13 12.58
C LYS A 198 11.17 -0.68 12.02
N THR A 199 11.68 -0.07 10.94
CA THR A 199 12.87 -0.52 10.23
C THR A 199 14.12 0.28 10.62
N CYS A 200 13.95 1.53 11.08
CA CYS A 200 15.04 2.40 11.54
C CYS A 200 14.60 3.22 12.76
N ASP A 201 15.52 3.99 13.35
CA ASP A 201 15.25 4.79 14.56
C ASP A 201 14.48 6.09 14.32
N TYR A 202 13.86 6.25 13.15
CA TYR A 202 13.07 7.44 12.81
C TYR A 202 11.85 7.57 13.71
N ARG A 203 11.73 8.71 14.39
CA ARG A 203 10.58 9.10 15.21
C ARG A 203 10.33 10.59 15.04
N ALA A 204 9.08 10.96 14.77
CA ALA A 204 8.71 12.36 14.59
C ALA A 204 7.25 12.60 15.01
N SER A 205 6.93 13.84 15.38
CA SER A 205 5.52 14.25 15.40
C SER A 205 4.91 14.19 13.99
N TRP A 206 3.58 14.18 13.87
CA TRP A 206 2.93 14.16 12.55
C TRP A 206 3.36 15.33 11.66
N VAL A 207 3.39 16.54 12.23
CA VAL A 207 3.79 17.76 11.51
C VAL A 207 5.24 17.68 11.04
N GLU A 208 6.13 17.26 11.95
CA GLU A 208 7.55 17.07 11.66
C GLU A 208 7.77 15.96 10.62
N HIS A 209 6.97 14.89 10.65
CA HIS A 209 7.04 13.83 9.64
C HIS A 209 6.72 14.35 8.25
N HIS A 210 5.64 15.12 8.12
CA HIS A 210 5.26 15.72 6.85
C HIS A 210 6.35 16.66 6.32
N GLN A 211 6.94 17.48 7.18
CA GLN A 211 8.03 18.37 6.79
C GLN A 211 9.28 17.60 6.34
N ASN A 212 9.70 16.59 7.10
CA ASN A 212 10.84 15.73 6.72
C ASN A 212 10.58 14.99 5.40
N ALA A 213 9.35 14.54 5.17
CA ALA A 213 8.97 13.87 3.93
C ALA A 213 9.00 14.83 2.72
N LEU A 214 8.62 16.10 2.91
CA LEU A 214 8.77 17.13 1.87
C LEU A 214 10.25 17.43 1.57
N GLU A 215 11.08 17.55 2.60
CA GLU A 215 12.51 17.83 2.44
C GLU A 215 13.24 16.68 1.74
N ALA A 216 12.98 15.43 2.13
CA ALA A 216 13.52 14.24 1.48
C ALA A 216 13.13 14.12 -0.01
N ARG A 217 12.02 14.76 -0.41
CA ARG A 217 11.52 14.79 -1.80
C ARG A 217 11.81 16.11 -2.51
N GLY A 218 12.58 17.02 -1.92
CA GLY A 218 12.84 18.35 -2.49
C GLY A 218 13.36 18.28 -3.93
N ASP A 219 14.23 17.31 -4.22
CA ASP A 219 14.85 17.12 -5.53
C ASP A 219 14.01 16.27 -6.50
N GLN A 220 12.89 15.70 -6.04
CA GLN A 220 12.05 14.86 -6.87
C GLN A 220 11.36 15.70 -7.94
N LEU A 221 11.51 15.27 -9.19
CA LEU A 221 10.79 15.81 -10.33
C LEU A 221 9.35 15.30 -10.33
N MET A 222 8.40 16.23 -10.30
CA MET A 222 6.97 15.96 -10.18
C MET A 222 6.18 16.80 -11.17
N THR A 223 5.07 16.25 -11.67
CA THR A 223 4.07 17.02 -12.41
C THR A 223 3.39 18.05 -11.48
N ILE A 224 2.76 19.07 -12.07
CA ILE A 224 1.99 20.06 -11.29
C ILE A 224 0.94 19.37 -10.39
N HIS A 225 0.31 18.32 -10.91
CA HIS A 225 -0.71 17.58 -10.15
C HIS A 225 -0.12 16.92 -8.91
N GLU A 226 0.99 16.20 -9.07
CA GLU A 226 1.70 15.54 -7.97
C GLU A 226 2.18 16.54 -6.92
N ILE A 227 2.68 17.71 -7.33
CA ILE A 227 3.10 18.78 -6.41
C ILE A 227 1.91 19.32 -5.61
N VAL A 228 0.79 19.64 -6.26
CA VAL A 228 -0.42 20.12 -5.59
C VAL A 228 -0.90 19.10 -4.56
N THR A 229 -0.95 17.81 -4.94
CA THR A 229 -1.38 16.73 -4.03
C THR A 229 -0.41 16.56 -2.87
N THR A 230 0.90 16.55 -3.14
CA THR A 230 1.94 16.38 -2.12
C THR A 230 1.94 17.53 -1.11
N LEU A 231 1.91 18.78 -1.58
CA LEU A 231 1.89 19.96 -0.72
C LEU A 231 0.57 20.10 0.04
N LYS A 232 -0.58 19.76 -0.57
CA LYS A 232 -1.87 19.71 0.13
C LYS A 232 -1.86 18.68 1.27
N ALA A 233 -1.31 17.48 1.05
CA ALA A 233 -1.18 16.47 2.08
C ALA A 233 -0.24 16.91 3.21
N ALA A 234 0.76 17.74 2.91
CA ALA A 234 1.67 18.32 3.88
C ALA A 234 1.14 19.56 4.62
N GLY A 235 -0.08 20.02 4.33
CA GLY A 235 -0.65 21.21 4.96
C GLY A 235 -0.14 22.53 4.37
N GLU A 236 0.56 22.49 3.23
CA GLU A 236 1.04 23.65 2.47
C GLU A 236 0.28 23.81 1.14
N PRO A 237 -1.06 23.92 1.14
CA PRO A 237 -1.82 23.85 -0.10
C PRO A 237 -1.44 24.97 -1.08
N ILE A 238 -1.03 24.57 -2.29
CA ILE A 238 -0.84 25.44 -3.45
C ILE A 238 -1.83 25.04 -4.55
N THR A 239 -2.26 25.99 -5.37
CA THR A 239 -3.16 25.70 -6.49
C THR A 239 -2.38 25.52 -7.78
N ARG A 240 -2.94 24.76 -8.72
CA ARG A 240 -2.39 24.63 -10.08
C ARG A 240 -2.17 25.99 -10.75
N LYS A 241 -3.18 26.88 -10.71
CA LYS A 241 -3.08 28.24 -11.26
C LYS A 241 -1.93 29.03 -10.66
N ARG A 242 -1.62 28.79 -9.38
CA ARG A 242 -0.52 29.46 -8.71
C ARG A 242 0.83 28.97 -9.22
N ILE A 243 1.01 27.66 -9.42
CA ILE A 243 2.25 27.12 -10.01
C ILE A 243 2.41 27.61 -11.46
N GLU A 244 1.33 27.63 -12.24
CA GLU A 244 1.32 28.19 -13.59
C GLU A 244 1.70 29.69 -13.58
N TYR A 245 1.19 30.47 -12.61
CA TYR A 245 1.61 31.85 -12.39
C TYR A 245 3.10 31.97 -12.06
N LEU A 246 3.64 31.12 -11.18
CA LEU A 246 5.08 31.11 -10.83
C LEU A 246 5.94 30.80 -12.07
N GLN A 247 5.48 29.88 -12.91
CA GLN A 247 6.11 29.58 -14.19
C GLN A 247 6.09 30.79 -15.12
N ASP A 248 4.92 31.37 -15.37
CA ASP A 248 4.74 32.37 -16.42
C ASP A 248 5.33 33.75 -16.05
N HIS A 249 5.34 34.10 -14.76
CA HIS A 249 5.78 35.42 -14.30
C HIS A 249 7.13 35.43 -13.58
N HIS A 250 7.58 34.29 -13.04
CA HIS A 250 8.82 34.21 -12.29
C HIS A 250 9.83 33.23 -12.89
N GLY A 251 9.46 32.48 -13.95
CA GLY A 251 10.38 31.57 -14.62
C GLY A 251 10.72 30.35 -13.76
N LEU A 252 9.74 29.81 -13.02
CA LEU A 252 9.89 28.59 -12.23
C LEU A 252 10.59 27.48 -13.06
N PRO A 253 11.74 26.95 -12.59
CA PRO A 253 12.48 25.91 -13.31
C PRO A 253 11.63 24.66 -13.54
N ARG A 254 11.79 24.08 -14.74
CA ARG A 254 11.09 22.85 -15.13
C ARG A 254 11.88 22.07 -16.16
N GLU A 255 11.66 20.76 -16.19
CA GLU A 255 12.28 19.85 -17.12
C GLU A 255 11.23 19.13 -17.96
N LYS A 256 11.50 18.99 -19.26
CA LYS A 256 10.63 18.24 -20.18
C LYS A 256 11.02 16.77 -20.14
N ARG A 257 10.07 15.88 -19.87
CA ARG A 257 10.28 14.42 -19.92
C ARG A 257 9.24 13.75 -20.81
N VAL A 258 9.65 12.67 -21.46
CA VAL A 258 8.74 11.78 -22.19
C VAL A 258 8.39 10.64 -21.23
N VAL A 259 7.12 10.57 -20.85
CA VAL A 259 6.61 9.50 -19.97
C VAL A 259 5.67 8.58 -20.75
N PRO A 260 5.84 7.25 -20.62
CA PRO A 260 4.87 6.30 -21.14
C PRO A 260 3.63 6.31 -20.25
N HIS A 261 2.45 6.30 -20.85
CA HIS A 261 1.20 6.05 -20.15
C HIS A 261 0.32 5.11 -20.99
N TRP A 262 -0.60 4.43 -20.31
CA TRP A 262 -1.53 3.52 -20.98
C TRP A 262 -2.74 4.29 -21.51
N GLN A 263 -3.10 4.02 -22.78
CA GLN A 263 -4.33 4.50 -23.39
C GLN A 263 -5.09 3.30 -23.95
N GLY A 264 -5.96 2.70 -23.13
CA GLY A 264 -6.60 1.42 -23.44
C GLY A 264 -5.58 0.27 -23.38
N GLN A 265 -5.33 -0.37 -24.52
CA GLN A 265 -4.41 -1.51 -24.63
C GLN A 265 -3.03 -1.14 -25.22
N THR A 266 -2.79 0.13 -25.51
CA THR A 266 -1.52 0.59 -26.08
C THR A 266 -0.77 1.49 -25.10
N VAL A 267 0.56 1.35 -25.10
CA VAL A 267 1.45 2.29 -24.41
C VAL A 267 1.73 3.43 -25.37
N VAL A 268 1.31 4.63 -24.98
CA VAL A 268 1.59 5.87 -25.71
C VAL A 268 2.54 6.72 -24.88
N THR A 269 3.40 7.48 -25.55
CA THR A 269 4.29 8.43 -24.89
C THR A 269 3.69 9.82 -24.96
N SER A 270 3.80 10.56 -23.86
CA SER A 270 3.44 11.98 -23.80
C SER A 270 4.58 12.78 -23.21
N GLU A 271 4.78 13.98 -23.76
CA GLU A 271 5.67 14.95 -23.15
C GLU A 271 4.98 15.60 -21.96
N VAL A 272 5.64 15.59 -20.80
CA VAL A 272 5.18 16.24 -19.57
C VAL A 272 6.25 17.18 -19.05
N TRP A 273 5.82 18.29 -18.47
CA TRP A 273 6.70 19.18 -17.72
C TRP A 273 6.74 18.74 -16.26
N LEU A 274 7.94 18.51 -15.75
CA LEU A 274 8.20 18.19 -14.36
C LEU A 274 8.90 19.36 -13.68
N TYR A 275 8.63 19.54 -12.39
CA TYR A 275 9.16 20.60 -11.54
C TYR A 275 9.79 19.95 -10.32
N ARG A 276 10.85 20.52 -9.79
CA ARG A 276 11.38 20.08 -8.49
C ARG A 276 10.49 20.64 -7.39
N LEU A 277 10.15 19.81 -6.43
CA LEU A 277 9.30 20.21 -5.31
C LEU A 277 9.92 21.37 -4.51
N ALA A 278 11.24 21.34 -4.29
CA ALA A 278 11.98 22.40 -3.59
C ALA A 278 11.84 23.75 -4.31
N ASP A 279 12.04 23.78 -5.62
CA ASP A 279 11.95 25.01 -6.42
C ASP A 279 10.54 25.63 -6.31
N VAL A 280 9.48 24.81 -6.35
CA VAL A 280 8.10 25.32 -6.19
C VAL A 280 7.89 25.92 -4.80
N ARG A 281 8.37 25.27 -3.74
CA ARG A 281 8.25 25.78 -2.36
C ARG A 281 9.02 27.09 -2.18
N GLU A 282 10.25 27.17 -2.70
CA GLU A 282 11.09 28.36 -2.64
C GLU A 282 10.44 29.53 -3.39
N TYR A 283 9.99 29.30 -4.62
CA TYR A 283 9.32 30.33 -5.43
C TYR A 283 8.01 30.78 -4.80
N GLU A 284 7.21 29.86 -4.25
CA GLU A 284 5.99 30.22 -3.54
C GLU A 284 6.31 31.05 -2.31
N ALA A 285 7.32 30.70 -1.51
CA ALA A 285 7.74 31.46 -0.34
C ALA A 285 8.21 32.88 -0.71
N LEU A 286 9.00 33.03 -1.78
CA LEU A 286 9.52 34.32 -2.25
C LEU A 286 8.44 35.24 -2.80
N HIS A 287 7.45 34.69 -3.51
CA HIS A 287 6.48 35.46 -4.27
C HIS A 287 5.08 35.42 -3.68
N ARG A 288 4.90 34.80 -2.51
CA ARG A 288 3.59 34.75 -1.84
C ARG A 288 3.15 36.19 -1.63
N PRO A 289 2.01 36.62 -2.18
CA PRO A 289 1.51 37.96 -1.89
C PRO A 289 1.38 38.06 -0.38
N ASN A 290 2.05 39.07 0.21
CA ASN A 290 1.98 39.36 1.64
C ASN A 290 0.51 39.60 2.00
N ARG A 291 -0.18 38.54 2.41
CA ARG A 291 -1.62 38.53 2.67
C ARG A 291 -1.97 39.30 3.96
N VAL A 292 -0.95 39.80 4.67
CA VAL A 292 -1.05 40.36 6.02
C VAL A 292 -1.37 41.87 6.03
N LEU A 293 -1.46 42.56 4.89
CA LEU A 293 -1.66 44.02 4.88
C LEU A 293 -3.00 44.54 4.33
N GLN A 294 -3.99 43.68 4.04
CA GLN A 294 -5.26 44.14 3.43
C GLN A 294 -6.52 44.01 4.30
N ASP A 295 -6.46 43.50 5.54
CA ASP A 295 -7.68 43.24 6.34
C ASP A 295 -7.83 44.08 7.63
N THR A 296 -7.00 45.10 7.86
CA THR A 296 -7.12 45.99 9.04
C THR A 296 -7.86 47.31 8.80
N SER A 297 -8.33 47.59 7.58
CA SER A 297 -8.98 48.87 7.25
C SER A 297 -10.52 48.83 7.19
N LYS A 298 -11.16 47.78 7.71
CA LYS A 298 -12.63 47.68 7.81
C LYS A 298 -13.20 47.68 9.24
N GLU A 299 -12.42 48.12 10.24
CA GLU A 299 -12.95 48.48 11.55
C GLU A 299 -13.11 50.00 11.66
N GLY A 300 -14.21 50.52 11.11
CA GLY A 300 -14.48 51.96 11.15
C GLY A 300 -15.89 52.28 10.67
N GLY A 301 -16.89 52.00 11.50
CA GLY A 301 -18.27 52.33 11.18
C GLY A 301 -19.32 51.88 12.18
N TYR A 302 -19.06 52.00 13.50
CA TYR A 302 -20.16 52.00 14.47
C TYR A 302 -20.86 53.36 14.37
N HIS A 303 -21.96 53.40 13.63
CA HIS A 303 -22.94 54.47 13.74
C HIS A 303 -23.67 54.31 15.08
N VAL A 304 -23.42 55.23 16.01
CA VAL A 304 -24.27 55.45 17.17
C VAL A 304 -25.50 56.20 16.68
N GLY A 305 -26.66 55.56 16.80
CA GLY A 305 -27.99 56.18 16.70
C GLY A 305 -28.66 56.14 18.06
#